data_AF-A0A522VTS2-F1
#
_entry.id   AF-A0A522VTS2-F1
#
_cell.length_a   1.000
_cell.length_b   1.000
_cell.length_c   1.000
_cell.angle_alpha   90.00
_cell.angle_beta   90.00
_cell.angle_gamma   90.00
#
_symmetry.space_group_name_H-M   'P 1'
#
loop_
_entity.id
_entity.type
_entity.pdbx_description
1 polymer ?
#
loop_
_entity_poly.entity_id
_entity_poly.type
_entity_poly.pdbx_seq_one_letter_code
_entity_poly.pdbx_strand_id
1 'polypeptide(L)' 'MEQQLREFLKRARIALSIIVGFVVGKLLVQSMGHHTSEFFIGGFMLGVIATHALYAVIERLGGNNDQ' A
#
# COMPACT_ATOMS: atom_id res chain seq x y z
N MET A 1 -3.44 9.50 25.02
CA MET A 1 -2.86 10.02 23.75
C MET A 1 -2.34 8.93 22.83
N GLU A 2 -1.68 7.88 23.33
CA GLU A 2 -1.13 6.82 22.46
C GLU A 2 -2.16 6.04 21.62
N GLN A 3 -3.35 5.76 22.15
CA GLN A 3 -4.39 5.05 21.38
C GLN A 3 -4.85 5.83 20.14
N GLN A 4 -5.04 7.15 20.29
CA GLN A 4 -5.41 8.05 19.19
C GLN A 4 -4.33 8.09 18.12
N LEU A 5 -3.05 8.13 18.52
CA LEU A 5 -1.93 8.11 17.59
C LEU A 5 -1.83 6.77 16.83
N ARG A 6 -2.02 5.64 17.52
CA ARG A 6 -2.03 4.31 16.89
C ARG A 6 -3.17 4.17 15.87
N GLU A 7 -4.36 4.67 16.19
CA GLU A 7 -5.49 4.70 15.24
C GLU A 7 -5.24 5.62 14.05
N PHE A 8 -4.67 6.81 14.30
CA PHE A 8 -4.31 7.73 13.24
C PHE A 8 -3.29 7.12 12.28
N LEU A 9 -2.23 6.49 12.80
CA LEU A 9 -1.21 5.80 12.00
C LEU A 9 -1.80 4.63 11.20
N LYS A 10 -2.73 3.86 11.77
CA LYS A 10 -3.45 2.81 11.04
C LYS A 10 -4.25 3.39 9.88
N ARG A 11 -5.00 4.47 10.11
CA ARG A 11 -5.78 5.14 9.05
C ARG A 11 -4.88 5.74 7.98
N ALA A 12 -3.74 6.34 8.36
CA ALA A 12 -2.76 6.88 7.44
C ALA A 12 -2.12 5.78 6.58
N ARG A 13 -1.81 4.61 7.16
CA ARG A 13 -1.31 3.44 6.41
C ARG A 13 -2.32 2.97 5.36
N ILE A 14 -3.60 2.90 5.71
CA ILE A 14 -4.66 2.52 4.77
C ILE A 14 -4.77 3.58 3.65
N ALA A 15 -4.84 4.86 4.00
CA ALA A 15 -4.90 5.94 3.02
C ALA A 15 -3.70 5.92 2.06
N LEU A 16 -2.49 5.72 2.59
CA LEU A 16 -1.28 5.59 1.78
C LEU A 16 -1.36 4.40 0.83
N SER A 17 -1.83 3.23 1.30
CA SER A 17 -1.96 2.04 0.45
C SER A 17 -2.94 2.25 -0.72
N ILE A 18 -4.02 3.00 -0.51
CA ILE A 18 -4.98 3.35 -1.57
C ILE A 18 -4.34 4.28 -2.59
N ILE A 19 -3.59 5.29 -2.15
CA ILE A 19 -2.89 6.23 -3.02
C ILE A 19 -1.84 5.49 -3.87
N VAL A 20 -1.02 4.64 -3.25
CA VAL A 20 -0.01 3.84 -3.95
C VAL A 20 -0.67 2.90 -4.96
N GLY A 21 -1.72 2.19 -4.56
CA GLY A 21 -2.53 1.36 -5.47
C GLY A 21 -3.03 2.16 -6.67
N PHE A 22 -3.63 3.33 -6.44
CA PHE A 22 -4.15 4.19 -7.50
C PHE A 22 -3.05 4.61 -8.49
N VAL A 23 -1.88 5.03 -7.99
CA VAL A 23 -0.75 5.43 -8.83
C VAL A 23 -0.23 4.25 -9.66
N VAL A 24 -0.02 3.09 -9.04
CA VAL A 24 0.47 1.89 -9.73
C VAL A 24 -0.53 1.42 -10.80
N GLY A 25 -1.82 1.38 -10.46
CA GLY A 25 -2.89 1.09 -11.41
C GLY A 25 -2.88 2.05 -12.61
N LYS A 26 -2.77 3.36 -12.35
CA LYS A 26 -2.70 4.37 -13.42
C LYS A 26 -1.50 4.18 -14.34
N LEU A 27 -0.31 3.89 -13.80
CA LEU A 27 0.90 3.66 -14.59
C LEU A 27 0.78 2.41 -15.47
N LEU A 28 0.22 1.32 -14.94
CA LEU A 28 0.00 0.08 -15.69
C LEU A 28 -1.00 0.26 -16.84
N VAL A 29 -2.08 1.01 -16.59
CA VAL A 29 -3.05 1.37 -17.64
C VAL A 29 -2.40 2.14 -18.78
N GLN A 30 -1.60 3.16 -18.44
CA GLN A 30 -0.93 3.99 -19.45
C GLN A 30 0.03 3.18 -20.33
N SER A 31 0.59 2.10 -19.81
CA SER A 31 1.52 1.23 -20.54
C SER A 31 0.83 0.20 -21.46
N MET A 32 -0.42 -0.19 -21.19
CA MET A 32 -0.99 -1.42 -21.76
C MET A 32 -2.11 -1.23 -22.79
N GLY A 33 -2.69 -0.02 -22.94
CA GLY A 33 -3.45 0.44 -24.11
C GLY A 33 -4.79 -0.24 -24.47
N HIS A 34 -5.00 -1.53 -24.19
CA HIS A 34 -6.17 -2.31 -24.65
C HIS A 34 -7.03 -2.92 -23.53
N HIS A 35 -6.50 -3.10 -22.30
CA HIS A 35 -7.23 -3.67 -21.14
C HIS A 35 -7.18 -2.75 -19.90
N THR A 36 -7.60 -1.50 -20.07
CA THR A 36 -7.52 -0.44 -19.05
C THR A 36 -8.10 -0.86 -17.69
N SER A 37 -9.25 -1.53 -17.63
CA SER A 37 -9.85 -1.92 -16.35
C SER A 37 -9.08 -3.03 -15.64
N GLU A 38 -8.65 -4.08 -16.35
CA GLU A 38 -7.89 -5.20 -15.75
C GLU A 38 -6.52 -4.76 -15.26
N PHE A 39 -5.80 -3.96 -16.04
CA PHE A 39 -4.50 -3.43 -15.62
C PHE A 39 -4.61 -2.40 -14.51
N PHE A 40 -5.69 -1.62 -14.47
CA PHE A 40 -5.96 -0.72 -13.34
C PHE A 40 -6.20 -1.51 -12.06
N ILE A 41 -7.11 -2.49 -12.08
CA ILE A 41 -7.49 -3.28 -10.91
C ILE A 41 -6.31 -4.13 -10.44
N GLY A 42 -5.61 -4.78 -11.39
CA GLY A 42 -4.41 -5.56 -11.10
C GLY A 42 -3.30 -4.71 -10.50
N GLY A 43 -3.03 -3.53 -11.08
CA GLY A 43 -2.05 -2.59 -10.56
C GLY A 43 -2.43 -1.98 -9.20
N PHE A 44 -3.71 -1.69 -9.00
CA PHE A 44 -4.24 -1.21 -7.73
C PHE A 44 -4.04 -2.23 -6.62
N MET A 45 -4.45 -3.48 -6.86
CA MET A 45 -4.28 -4.58 -5.92
C MET A 45 -2.80 -4.84 -5.63
N LEU A 46 -1.94 -4.84 -6.67
CA LEU A 46 -0.49 -4.98 -6.50
C LEU A 46 0.09 -3.88 -5.61
N GLY A 47 -0.27 -2.62 -5.84
CA GLY A 47 0.21 -1.50 -5.03
C GLY A 47 -0.24 -1.57 -3.56
N VAL A 48 -1.49 -1.97 -3.31
CA VAL A 48 -2.03 -2.15 -1.95
C VAL A 48 -1.31 -3.29 -1.22
N ILE A 49 -1.15 -4.45 -1.87
CA ILE A 49 -0.47 -5.63 -1.30
C ILE A 49 1.00 -5.31 -1.04
N ALA A 50 1.70 -4.70 -2.01
CA ALA A 50 3.11 -4.35 -1.87
C ALA A 50 3.34 -3.37 -0.71
N THR A 51 2.45 -2.39 -0.54
CA THR A 51 2.52 -1.43 0.57
C THR A 51 2.36 -2.13 1.92
N HIS A 52 1.38 -3.04 2.06
CA HIS A 52 1.19 -3.80 3.30
C HIS A 52 2.35 -4.75 3.58
N ALA A 53 2.86 -5.42 2.55
CA ALA A 53 4.03 -6.29 2.66
C ALA A 53 5.28 -5.50 3.11
N LEU A 54 5.48 -4.30 2.57
CA LEU A 54 6.58 -3.42 2.97
C LEU A 54 6.46 -3.02 4.44
N TYR A 55 5.27 -2.64 4.91
CA TYR A 55 5.06 -2.35 6.33
C TYR A 55 5.34 -3.56 7.22
N ALA A 56 4.93 -4.76 6.81
CA ALA A 56 5.22 -5.98 7.56
C ALA A 56 6.72 -6.29 7.61
N VAL A 57 7.46 -6.02 6.52
CA VAL A 57 8.93 -6.17 6.48
C VAL A 57 9.60 -5.13 7.38
N ILE A 58 9.17 -3.87 7.33
CA ILE A 58 9.69 -2.79 8.19
C ILE A 58 9.43 -3.10 9.66
N GLU A 59 8.23 -3.58 10.01
CA GLU A 59 7.91 -4.01 11.38
C GLU A 59 8.80 -5.18 11.83
N ARG A 60 9.07 -6.15 10.94
CA ARG A 60 9.99 -7.26 11.25
C ARG A 60 11.45 -6.81 11.43
N LEU A 61 11.91 -5.86 10.62
CA LEU A 61 13.29 -5.37 10.69
C LEU A 61 13.49 -4.38 11.86
N GLY A 62 12.47 -3.58 12.19
CA GLY A 62 12.48 -2.66 13.33
C GLY A 62 12.20 -3.33 14.67
N GLY A 63 11.62 -4.54 14.66
CA GLY A 63 11.23 -5.31 15.84
C GLY A 63 12.33 -6.15 16.49
N ASN A 64 13.59 -6.02 16.08
CA ASN A 64 14.71 -6.70 16.74
C ASN A 64 15.20 -5.96 18.02
N ASN A 65 14.46 -4.96 18.50
CA ASN A 65 14.80 -4.18 19.69
C ASN A 65 13.87 -4.40 20.91
N ASP A 66 12.90 -5.33 20.83
CA ASP A 66 11.98 -5.61 21.94
C ASP A 66 11.79 -7.14 22.19
N GLN A 67 12.88 -7.92 22.18
CA GLN A 67 12.93 -9.24 22.85
C GLN A 67 13.87 -9.19 24.04
#